data_AF-A0A853CUX1-F1
#
_entry.id   AF-A0A853CUX1-F1
#
_cell.length_a   1.000
_cell.length_b   1.000
_cell.length_c   1.000
_cell.angle_alpha   90.00
_cell.angle_beta   90.00
_cell.angle_gamma   90.00
#
_symmetry.space_group_name_H-M   'P 1'
#
loop_
_entity.id
_entity.type
_entity.pdbx_description
1 polymer ?
#
loop_
_entity_poly.entity_id
_entity_poly.type
_entity_poly.pdbx_seq_one_letter_code
_entity_poly.pdbx_strand_id
1 'polypeptide(L)'
;MMGQRKRHRRPVRRRIALATIASGALVVTATLLTAGQTMSAFTDQAMLNLGTDGVGAHPFDIVSVLPGEQVAEALPGQGVAVPISGDDGFVPGRTITVDLGVANNTPDLAAAVTVTVKPSDPGGTGQVGSSPNITPFLRVTVVDTTTGALLVGGSATDPTQGAPVASASGVIGRLAPRGAPALADGSTWVPGNAGSRHDLTITLFYVDTPDTAAYNNGRSALEVEFDGTSTP
;
A
#
# COMPACT_ATOMS: atom_id res chain seq x y z
N MET A 1 -35.21 5.34 72.29
CA MET A 1 -35.27 3.87 72.10
C MET A 1 -34.00 3.48 71.36
N MET A 2 -32.95 2.95 71.99
CA MET A 2 -32.78 1.59 72.53
C MET A 2 -32.83 0.53 71.40
N GLY A 3 -31.82 -0.28 71.12
CA GLY A 3 -30.57 -0.48 71.84
C GLY A 3 -29.57 -1.45 71.19
N GLN A 4 -28.45 -1.57 71.92
CA GLN A 4 -27.28 -2.44 71.79
C GLN A 4 -27.59 -3.94 71.59
N ARG A 5 -26.61 -4.68 71.01
CA ARG A 5 -25.73 -5.71 71.64
C ARG A 5 -25.13 -6.57 70.50
N LYS A 6 -23.96 -7.21 70.56
CA LYS A 6 -22.98 -7.49 71.61
C LYS A 6 -21.66 -7.91 70.92
N ARG A 7 -20.57 -7.69 71.66
CA ARG A 7 -19.16 -7.98 71.34
C ARG A 7 -18.85 -9.49 71.25
N HIS A 8 -17.82 -9.83 70.49
CA HIS A 8 -16.83 -10.82 70.95
C HIS A 8 -15.40 -10.32 70.76
N ARG A 9 -14.71 -10.16 71.90
CA ARG A 9 -13.25 -10.09 72.04
C ARG A 9 -12.74 -11.52 72.19
N ARG A 10 -11.54 -11.85 71.73
CA ARG A 10 -10.34 -11.87 72.58
C ARG A 10 -9.05 -12.28 71.82
N PRO A 11 -7.88 -11.91 72.38
CA PRO A 11 -6.55 -11.87 71.74
C PRO A 11 -5.68 -13.07 72.17
N VAL A 12 -4.34 -12.97 72.01
CA VAL A 12 -3.18 -13.70 72.65
C VAL A 12 -2.23 -14.20 71.54
N ARG A 13 -0.89 -14.07 71.53
CA ARG A 13 0.14 -13.71 72.54
C ARG A 13 1.47 -13.26 71.88
N ARG A 14 2.26 -12.54 72.70
CA ARG A 14 3.68 -12.15 72.60
C ARG A 14 4.66 -13.34 72.51
N ARG A 15 5.88 -13.12 71.98
CA ARG A 15 7.20 -13.04 72.69
C ARG A 15 8.39 -13.08 71.69
N ILE A 16 9.31 -12.11 71.67
CA ILE A 16 10.66 -11.97 72.32
C ILE A 16 11.80 -12.81 71.68
N ALA A 17 12.93 -12.13 71.35
CA ALA A 17 14.37 -12.49 71.54
C ALA A 17 15.25 -12.28 70.28
N LEU A 18 16.20 -11.32 70.30
CA LEU A 18 17.67 -11.47 70.49
C LEU A 18 18.37 -12.33 69.40
N ALA A 19 19.19 -11.76 68.51
CA ALA A 19 20.59 -11.27 68.65
C ALA A 19 21.65 -12.31 68.22
N THR A 20 22.80 -11.78 67.75
CA THR A 20 24.13 -12.39 67.52
C THR A 20 24.46 -13.15 66.20
N ILE A 21 25.18 -12.42 65.33
CA ILE A 21 26.54 -12.69 64.77
C ILE A 21 26.93 -14.16 64.49
N ALA A 22 27.25 -14.47 63.23
CA ALA A 22 28.47 -15.19 62.84
C ALA A 22 28.69 -15.18 61.31
N SER A 23 29.97 -15.10 60.97
CA SER A 23 30.59 -14.91 59.66
C SER A 23 30.40 -16.07 58.67
N GLY A 24 30.48 -15.73 57.38
CA GLY A 24 31.11 -16.59 56.37
C GLY A 24 30.18 -17.37 55.44
N ALA A 25 29.98 -16.85 54.22
CA ALA A 25 30.06 -17.63 52.98
C ALA A 25 29.97 -16.67 51.79
N LEU A 26 31.05 -16.68 51.01
CA LEU A 26 31.20 -15.99 49.75
C LEU A 26 30.22 -16.62 48.73
N VAL A 27 29.22 -15.86 48.27
CA VAL A 27 28.37 -16.25 47.14
C VAL A 27 28.32 -15.10 46.16
N VAL A 28 28.98 -15.33 45.03
CA VAL A 28 28.92 -14.53 43.80
C VAL A 28 27.49 -14.57 43.30
N THR A 29 26.84 -13.41 43.15
CA THR A 29 25.59 -13.34 42.38
C THR A 29 25.44 -11.97 41.72
N ALA A 30 25.66 -12.01 40.40
CA ALA A 30 25.27 -11.11 39.32
C ALA A 30 24.68 -9.73 39.67
N THR A 31 25.45 -8.71 39.32
CA THR A 31 25.03 -7.33 39.04
C THR A 31 23.94 -7.28 37.96
N LEU A 32 22.77 -6.73 38.33
CA LEU A 32 21.75 -6.23 37.40
C LEU A 32 21.48 -4.76 37.74
N LEU A 33 22.25 -3.86 37.15
CA LEU A 33 21.94 -2.44 37.07
C LEU A 33 22.08 -1.98 35.62
N THR A 34 20.93 -2.05 34.95
CA THR A 34 20.46 -1.25 33.81
C THR A 34 21.51 -0.37 33.12
N ALA A 35 22.20 -0.94 32.13
CA ALA A 35 22.77 -0.15 31.05
C ALA A 35 21.60 0.40 30.23
N GLY A 36 21.29 1.68 30.42
CA GLY A 36 20.49 2.45 29.46
C GLY A 36 21.29 2.56 28.16
N GLN A 37 21.10 1.58 27.27
CA GLN A 37 21.48 1.73 25.88
C GLN A 37 20.25 2.24 25.15
N THR A 38 20.21 3.55 24.93
CA THR A 38 19.39 4.14 23.87
C THR A 38 20.00 3.66 22.56
N MET A 39 19.62 2.45 22.13
CA MET A 39 19.89 1.97 20.78
C MET A 39 19.00 2.81 19.86
N SER A 40 19.53 3.95 19.42
CA SER A 40 19.11 4.56 18.17
C SER A 40 19.51 3.58 17.07
N ALA A 41 18.66 2.59 16.83
CA ALA A 41 18.74 1.79 15.63
C ALA A 41 18.39 2.73 14.48
N PHE A 42 19.42 3.37 13.92
CA PHE A 42 19.36 3.82 12.53
C PHE A 42 19.20 2.55 11.71
N THR A 43 17.95 2.17 11.42
CA THR A 43 17.65 1.27 10.32
C THR A 43 17.91 2.07 9.05
N ASP A 44 19.18 2.19 8.68
CA ASP A 44 19.55 2.50 7.32
C ASP A 44 19.29 1.22 6.51
N GLN A 45 18.12 1.17 5.87
CA GLN A 45 17.84 0.14 4.86
C GLN A 45 18.62 0.50 3.61
N ALA A 46 19.92 0.21 3.62
CA ALA A 46 20.64 0.06 2.37
C ALA A 46 20.03 -1.15 1.64
N MET A 47 19.41 -0.92 0.48
CA MET A 47 19.06 -1.97 -0.49
C MET A 47 20.34 -2.60 -1.03
N LEU A 48 21.00 -3.40 -0.21
CA LEU A 48 22.19 -4.13 -0.61
C LEU A 48 21.72 -5.45 -1.25
N ASN A 49 21.40 -5.38 -2.54
CA ASN A 49 21.02 -6.51 -3.38
C ASN A 49 22.21 -7.48 -3.53
N LEU A 50 22.47 -8.30 -2.52
CA LEU A 50 23.53 -9.31 -2.55
C LEU A 50 22.99 -10.61 -3.16
N GLY A 51 23.02 -10.71 -4.48
CA GLY A 51 22.84 -11.97 -5.19
C GLY A 51 24.17 -12.74 -5.30
N THR A 52 24.11 -14.04 -5.63
CA THR A 52 25.30 -14.85 -5.97
C THR A 52 26.09 -14.32 -7.17
N ASP A 53 25.47 -13.42 -7.93
CA ASP A 53 26.03 -12.74 -9.11
C ASP A 53 26.65 -11.36 -8.79
N GLY A 54 26.69 -10.97 -7.51
CA GLY A 54 27.27 -9.70 -7.04
C GLY A 54 26.24 -8.71 -6.49
N VAL A 55 26.74 -7.60 -5.93
CA VAL A 55 25.91 -6.47 -5.45
C VAL A 55 25.20 -5.82 -6.65
N GLY A 56 23.87 -5.87 -6.68
CA GLY A 56 23.04 -5.19 -7.69
C GLY A 56 22.72 -5.99 -8.95
N ALA A 57 22.91 -7.32 -8.96
CA ALA A 57 22.80 -8.12 -10.19
C ALA A 57 21.37 -8.22 -10.78
N HIS A 58 20.32 -8.16 -9.95
CA HIS A 58 18.92 -8.17 -10.42
C HIS A 58 18.08 -7.20 -9.56
N PRO A 59 17.99 -5.91 -9.91
CA PRO A 59 17.08 -5.01 -9.22
C PRO A 59 15.65 -5.51 -9.40
N PHE A 60 14.87 -5.46 -8.32
CA PHE A 60 13.44 -5.71 -8.38
C PHE A 60 12.78 -4.72 -9.34
N ASP A 61 11.92 -5.23 -10.23
CA ASP A 61 11.27 -4.45 -11.27
C ASP A 61 9.81 -4.88 -11.50
N ILE A 62 8.95 -3.89 -11.62
CA ILE A 62 7.53 -3.98 -11.98
C ILE A 62 7.32 -3.15 -13.23
N VAL A 63 6.53 -3.69 -14.16
CA VAL A 63 6.14 -2.99 -15.38
C VAL A 63 4.63 -2.93 -15.50
N SER A 64 4.13 -1.89 -16.18
CA SER A 64 2.77 -1.90 -16.72
C SER A 64 2.80 -2.42 -18.15
N VAL A 65 1.74 -3.11 -18.56
CA VAL A 65 1.51 -3.53 -19.93
C VAL A 65 0.34 -2.72 -20.47
N LEU A 66 0.63 -1.81 -21.39
CA LEU A 66 -0.34 -0.92 -22.00
C LEU A 66 -1.22 -1.67 -23.04
N PRO A 67 -2.37 -1.10 -23.43
CA PRO A 67 -3.12 -1.58 -24.58
C PRO A 67 -2.22 -1.73 -25.80
N GLY A 68 -2.30 -2.88 -26.47
CA GLY A 68 -1.36 -3.23 -27.56
C GLY A 68 -0.11 -3.96 -27.09
N GLU A 69 -0.09 -4.44 -25.84
CA GLU A 69 0.98 -5.28 -25.27
C GLU A 69 2.33 -4.57 -25.21
N GLN A 70 2.35 -3.25 -25.04
CA GLN A 70 3.60 -2.50 -24.86
C GLN A 70 3.98 -2.44 -23.38
N VAL A 71 5.24 -2.73 -23.08
CA VAL A 71 5.82 -2.62 -21.74
C VAL A 71 6.12 -1.15 -21.44
N ALA A 72 5.69 -0.68 -20.26
CA ALA A 72 6.04 0.60 -19.68
C ALA A 72 6.73 0.36 -18.33
N GLU A 73 8.00 0.75 -18.22
CA GLU A 73 8.82 0.60 -17.02
C GLU A 73 8.78 1.86 -16.14
N ALA A 74 8.91 1.68 -14.83
CA ALA A 74 9.09 2.79 -13.91
C ALA A 74 10.51 3.37 -14.02
N LEU A 75 10.68 4.61 -13.54
CA LEU A 75 12.03 5.08 -13.22
C LEU A 75 12.58 4.27 -12.04
N PRO A 76 13.90 4.01 -11.99
CA PRO A 76 14.52 3.24 -10.91
C PRO A 76 14.14 3.78 -9.52
N GLY A 77 13.59 2.90 -8.67
CA GLY A 77 13.17 3.24 -7.30
C GLY A 77 11.81 3.95 -7.18
N GLN A 78 11.01 3.99 -8.25
CA GLN A 78 9.64 4.50 -8.25
C GLN A 78 8.65 3.43 -8.71
N GLY A 79 7.36 3.64 -8.41
CA GLY A 79 6.27 2.87 -9.01
C GLY A 79 6.06 3.22 -10.49
N VAL A 80 5.38 2.34 -11.23
CA VAL A 80 5.01 2.60 -12.62
C VAL A 80 3.77 3.48 -12.64
N ALA A 81 3.89 4.72 -13.12
CA ALA A 81 2.77 5.64 -13.28
C ALA A 81 2.33 5.71 -14.75
N VAL A 82 1.07 5.33 -15.01
CA VAL A 82 0.48 5.36 -16.35
C VAL A 82 -0.60 6.43 -16.41
N PRO A 83 -0.47 7.45 -17.28
CA PRO A 83 -1.49 8.48 -17.42
C PRO A 83 -2.79 7.90 -17.98
N ILE A 84 -3.90 8.18 -17.32
CA ILE A 84 -5.22 7.87 -17.85
C ILE A 84 -5.55 8.91 -18.92
N SER A 85 -5.31 8.51 -20.16
CA SER A 85 -5.64 9.30 -21.33
C SER A 85 -7.12 9.09 -21.66
N GLY A 86 -7.90 10.17 -21.71
CA GLY A 86 -9.33 10.15 -22.00
C GLY A 86 -9.71 11.25 -22.98
N ASP A 87 -10.82 11.02 -23.67
CA ASP A 87 -11.42 11.94 -24.63
C ASP A 87 -11.62 13.34 -24.02
N ASP A 88 -11.20 14.41 -24.73
CA ASP A 88 -11.18 15.80 -24.23
C ASP A 88 -12.57 16.32 -23.78
N GLY A 89 -13.65 15.63 -24.17
CA GLY A 89 -15.03 15.91 -23.79
C GLY A 89 -15.57 14.93 -22.74
N PHE A 90 -15.10 15.02 -21.49
CA PHE A 90 -15.69 14.25 -20.40
C PHE A 90 -16.86 15.02 -19.78
N VAL A 91 -18.09 14.61 -20.10
CA VAL A 91 -19.34 15.24 -19.64
C VAL A 91 -19.96 14.45 -18.47
N PRO A 92 -20.74 15.10 -17.58
CA PRO A 92 -21.43 14.40 -16.50
C PRO A 92 -22.27 13.21 -17.00
N GLY A 93 -22.25 12.11 -16.25
CA GLY A 93 -22.90 10.84 -16.61
C GLY A 93 -22.07 9.93 -17.52
N ARG A 94 -20.94 10.41 -18.07
CA ARG A 94 -20.06 9.60 -18.93
C ARG A 94 -19.21 8.64 -18.09
N THR A 95 -18.90 7.50 -18.70
CA THR A 95 -17.98 6.50 -18.16
C THR A 95 -16.79 6.35 -19.11
N ILE A 96 -15.58 6.24 -18.55
CA ILE A 96 -14.35 5.91 -19.26
C ILE A 96 -13.80 4.62 -18.68
N THR A 97 -13.31 3.74 -19.53
CA THR A 97 -12.64 2.50 -19.13
C THR A 97 -11.24 2.48 -19.70
N VAL A 98 -10.28 2.04 -18.89
CA VAL A 98 -8.88 1.84 -19.27
C VAL A 98 -8.49 0.44 -18.82
N ASP A 99 -7.97 -0.35 -19.77
CA ASP A 99 -7.43 -1.67 -19.47
C ASP A 99 -5.90 -1.56 -19.39
N LEU A 100 -5.33 -2.06 -18.29
CA LEU A 100 -3.89 -2.06 -18.03
C LEU A 100 -3.46 -3.41 -17.47
N GLY A 101 -2.37 -3.96 -17.98
CA GLY A 101 -1.66 -5.03 -17.31
C GLY A 101 -0.66 -4.47 -16.29
N VAL A 102 -0.40 -5.24 -15.25
CA VAL A 102 0.72 -5.04 -14.34
C VAL A 102 1.44 -6.37 -14.18
N ALA A 103 2.75 -6.36 -14.31
CA ALA A 103 3.56 -7.56 -14.28
C ALA A 103 4.82 -7.39 -13.45
N ASN A 104 5.19 -8.47 -12.78
CA ASN A 104 6.50 -8.62 -12.20
C ASN A 104 7.50 -8.94 -13.32
N ASN A 105 8.43 -8.03 -13.56
CA ASN A 105 9.43 -8.17 -14.60
C ASN A 105 10.71 -8.86 -14.10
N THR A 106 10.80 -9.08 -12.79
CA THR A 106 11.96 -9.70 -12.15
C THR A 106 11.99 -11.21 -12.44
N PRO A 107 13.13 -11.79 -12.90
CA PRO A 107 13.20 -13.20 -13.27
C PRO A 107 12.90 -14.18 -12.14
N ASP A 108 13.36 -13.90 -10.92
CA ASP A 108 13.48 -14.87 -9.83
C ASP A 108 12.83 -14.44 -8.50
N LEU A 109 12.54 -13.15 -8.32
CA LEU A 109 11.86 -12.63 -7.13
C LEU A 109 10.36 -12.47 -7.37
N ALA A 110 9.55 -12.79 -6.37
CA ALA A 110 8.13 -12.48 -6.40
C ALA A 110 7.88 -11.04 -5.94
N ALA A 111 6.69 -10.50 -6.24
CA ALA A 111 6.32 -9.14 -5.88
C ALA A 111 5.02 -9.10 -5.07
N ALA A 112 4.93 -8.26 -4.06
CA ALA A 112 3.65 -7.80 -3.51
C ALA A 112 3.32 -6.43 -4.10
N VAL A 113 2.19 -6.33 -4.82
CA VAL A 113 1.85 -5.16 -5.64
C VAL A 113 0.54 -4.51 -5.19
N THR A 114 0.52 -3.18 -5.22
CA THR A 114 -0.64 -2.33 -4.98
C THR A 114 -0.92 -1.47 -6.20
N VAL A 115 -2.17 -0.99 -6.31
CA VAL A 115 -2.62 -0.07 -7.35
C VAL A 115 -3.22 1.16 -6.70
N THR A 116 -2.88 2.34 -7.19
CA THR A 116 -3.46 3.61 -6.76
C THR A 116 -3.82 4.47 -7.95
N VAL A 117 -5.05 4.98 -8.00
CA VAL A 117 -5.46 6.00 -8.99
C VAL A 117 -5.38 7.36 -8.33
N LYS A 118 -4.54 8.25 -8.86
CA LYS A 118 -4.24 9.56 -8.25
C LYS A 118 -4.22 10.68 -9.27
N PRO A 119 -4.33 11.94 -8.85
CA PRO A 119 -4.07 13.08 -9.73
C PRO A 119 -2.62 13.09 -10.22
N SER A 120 -2.40 13.43 -11.48
CA SER A 120 -1.07 13.61 -12.09
C SER A 120 -0.26 14.77 -11.48
N ASP A 121 -0.93 15.79 -10.96
CA ASP A 121 -0.32 16.91 -10.25
C ASP A 121 -0.82 16.97 -8.80
N PRO A 122 -0.13 16.30 -7.86
CA PRO A 122 -0.52 16.29 -6.45
C PRO A 122 -0.35 17.64 -5.74
N GLY A 123 0.36 18.61 -6.34
CA GLY A 123 0.56 19.97 -5.80
C GLY A 123 -0.65 20.89 -5.98
N GLY A 124 -1.52 20.57 -6.94
CA GLY A 124 -2.93 20.99 -7.04
C GLY A 124 -3.24 22.48 -6.89
N THR A 125 -3.20 23.23 -8.00
CA THR A 125 -3.76 24.60 -8.08
C THR A 125 -5.30 24.64 -8.10
N GLY A 126 -5.98 23.49 -8.10
CA GLY A 126 -7.43 23.37 -8.29
C GLY A 126 -7.87 23.45 -9.77
N GLN A 127 -6.93 23.48 -10.71
CA GLN A 127 -7.14 23.52 -12.15
C GLN A 127 -6.36 22.39 -12.83
N VAL A 128 -6.79 21.98 -14.02
CA VAL A 128 -5.98 21.15 -14.94
C VAL A 128 -5.74 22.00 -16.19
N GLY A 129 -4.54 22.58 -16.27
CA GLY A 129 -4.27 23.66 -17.23
C GLY A 129 -5.14 24.90 -16.93
N SER A 130 -5.96 25.31 -17.89
CA SER A 130 -6.92 26.42 -17.74
C SER A 130 -8.37 25.96 -17.52
N SER A 131 -8.60 24.66 -17.37
CA SER A 131 -9.93 24.09 -17.15
C SER A 131 -10.20 23.85 -15.65
N PRO A 132 -11.46 24.01 -15.20
CA PRO A 132 -11.87 23.58 -13.87
C PRO A 132 -11.53 22.11 -13.61
N ASN A 133 -11.05 21.79 -12.41
CA ASN A 133 -10.74 20.40 -12.05
C ASN A 133 -12.01 19.62 -11.69
N ILE A 134 -12.30 18.53 -12.42
CA ILE A 134 -13.46 17.65 -12.16
C ILE A 134 -13.14 16.42 -11.32
N THR A 135 -11.88 16.17 -10.94
CA THR A 135 -11.45 15.03 -10.12
C THR A 135 -12.35 14.76 -8.90
N PRO A 136 -12.83 15.77 -8.13
CA PRO A 136 -13.71 15.53 -6.98
C PRO A 136 -15.03 14.82 -7.31
N PHE A 137 -15.52 14.98 -8.55
CA PHE A 137 -16.76 14.38 -9.05
C PHE A 137 -16.55 13.03 -9.73
N LEU A 138 -15.29 12.56 -9.80
CA LEU A 138 -14.99 11.26 -10.35
C LEU A 138 -15.14 10.18 -9.30
N ARG A 139 -15.64 9.04 -9.75
CA ARG A 139 -15.66 7.78 -8.99
C ARG A 139 -14.89 6.74 -9.76
N VAL A 140 -14.14 5.93 -9.04
CA VAL A 140 -13.19 4.97 -9.59
C VAL A 140 -13.56 3.58 -9.12
N THR A 141 -13.52 2.63 -10.03
CA THR A 141 -13.54 1.20 -9.71
C THR A 141 -12.38 0.53 -10.41
N VAL A 142 -11.75 -0.42 -9.74
CA VAL A 142 -10.66 -1.20 -10.32
C VAL A 142 -11.01 -2.67 -10.13
N VAL A 143 -11.11 -3.39 -11.24
CA VAL A 143 -11.35 -4.83 -11.27
C VAL A 143 -10.09 -5.50 -11.77
N ASP A 144 -9.61 -6.48 -11.02
CA ASP A 144 -8.66 -7.45 -11.54
C ASP A 144 -9.41 -8.48 -12.36
N THR A 145 -9.26 -8.42 -13.68
CA THR A 145 -9.92 -9.31 -14.62
C THR A 145 -9.25 -10.69 -14.70
N THR A 146 -8.01 -10.81 -14.22
CA THR A 146 -7.33 -12.12 -14.11
C THR A 146 -7.94 -12.97 -13.01
N THR A 147 -8.29 -12.35 -11.87
CA THR A 147 -8.86 -13.07 -10.72
C THR A 147 -10.37 -12.88 -10.55
N GLY A 148 -10.95 -11.86 -11.19
CA GLY A 148 -12.32 -11.41 -10.99
C GLY A 148 -12.52 -10.56 -9.73
N ALA A 149 -11.45 -10.18 -9.03
CA ALA A 149 -11.54 -9.42 -7.78
C ALA A 149 -11.84 -7.94 -8.02
N LEU A 150 -12.75 -7.37 -7.24
CA LEU A 150 -12.94 -5.92 -7.16
C LEU A 150 -11.93 -5.34 -6.16
N LEU A 151 -10.94 -4.61 -6.66
CA LEU A 151 -9.84 -4.05 -5.86
C LEU A 151 -10.19 -2.69 -5.26
N VAL A 152 -10.96 -1.88 -6.00
CA VAL A 152 -11.36 -0.52 -5.59
C VAL A 152 -12.84 -0.31 -5.93
N GLY A 153 -13.59 0.31 -5.01
CA GLY A 153 -15.03 0.54 -5.13
C GLY A 153 -15.87 -0.63 -4.60
N GLY A 154 -17.19 -0.56 -4.84
CA GLY A 154 -18.17 -1.56 -4.41
C GLY A 154 -18.90 -2.29 -5.55
N SER A 155 -18.84 -1.76 -6.79
CA SER A 155 -19.39 -2.41 -7.99
C SER A 155 -18.65 -1.91 -9.23
N ALA A 156 -18.42 -2.79 -10.20
CA ALA A 156 -17.76 -2.45 -11.47
C ALA A 156 -18.65 -1.64 -12.43
N THR A 157 -19.96 -1.57 -12.18
CA THR A 157 -20.94 -0.98 -13.12
C THR A 157 -21.84 0.07 -12.48
N ASP A 158 -21.89 0.15 -11.14
CA ASP A 158 -22.70 1.14 -10.44
C ASP A 158 -21.83 2.34 -10.02
N PRO A 159 -22.01 3.52 -10.66
CA PRO A 159 -21.21 4.70 -10.36
C PRO A 159 -21.37 5.19 -8.91
N THR A 160 -22.49 4.87 -8.26
CA THR A 160 -22.75 5.26 -6.87
C THR A 160 -21.92 4.47 -5.87
N GLN A 161 -21.37 3.33 -6.29
CA GLN A 161 -20.50 2.48 -5.49
C GLN A 161 -19.02 2.63 -5.86
N GLY A 162 -18.64 3.48 -6.81
CA GLY A 162 -17.23 3.78 -7.05
C GLY A 162 -16.59 4.56 -5.91
N ALA A 163 -15.29 4.40 -5.71
CA ALA A 163 -14.53 5.12 -4.71
C ALA A 163 -14.19 6.55 -5.21
N PRO A 164 -14.16 7.58 -4.34
CA PRO A 164 -13.59 8.86 -4.73
C PRO A 164 -12.09 8.68 -5.04
N VAL A 165 -11.56 9.45 -5.99
CA VAL A 165 -10.14 9.38 -6.42
C VAL A 165 -9.17 9.51 -5.24
N ALA A 166 -9.47 10.38 -4.28
CA ALA A 166 -8.63 10.59 -3.08
C ALA A 166 -8.43 9.35 -2.20
N SER A 167 -9.27 8.32 -2.36
CA SER A 167 -9.15 7.04 -1.63
C SER A 167 -9.09 5.84 -2.58
N ALA A 168 -8.77 6.04 -3.86
CA ALA A 168 -8.77 4.98 -4.87
C ALA A 168 -7.45 4.19 -4.83
N SER A 169 -7.28 3.36 -3.80
CA SER A 169 -6.14 2.47 -3.64
C SER A 169 -6.59 1.05 -3.31
N GLY A 170 -5.90 0.04 -3.85
CA GLY A 170 -6.24 -1.37 -3.72
C GLY A 170 -4.99 -2.26 -3.74
N VAL A 171 -5.14 -3.48 -3.23
CA VAL A 171 -4.07 -4.48 -3.19
C VAL A 171 -4.31 -5.50 -4.29
N ILE A 172 -3.40 -5.60 -5.26
CA ILE A 172 -3.42 -6.65 -6.29
C ILE A 172 -2.99 -7.98 -5.66
N GLY A 173 -1.99 -7.92 -4.78
CA GLY A 173 -1.47 -9.07 -4.06
C GLY A 173 -0.15 -9.56 -4.64
N ARG A 174 0.08 -10.87 -4.59
CA ARG A 174 1.39 -11.45 -4.94
C ARG A 174 1.47 -11.81 -6.42
N LEU A 175 2.42 -11.23 -7.14
CA LEU A 175 2.84 -11.66 -8.48
C LEU A 175 4.02 -12.63 -8.37
N ALA A 176 3.95 -13.73 -9.11
CA ALA A 176 5.04 -14.69 -9.23
C ALA A 176 6.25 -14.06 -9.94
N PRO A 177 7.48 -14.61 -9.76
CA PRO A 177 8.62 -14.22 -10.58
C PRO A 177 8.33 -14.45 -12.06
N ARG A 178 8.88 -13.60 -12.93
CA ARG A 178 8.70 -13.72 -14.38
C ARG A 178 9.20 -15.05 -14.93
N GLY A 179 10.25 -15.63 -14.35
CA GLY A 179 10.87 -16.89 -14.81
C GLY A 179 11.64 -16.78 -16.12
N ALA A 180 11.83 -15.55 -16.62
CA ALA A 180 12.53 -15.26 -17.87
C ALA A 180 13.19 -13.86 -17.77
N PRO A 181 14.20 -13.55 -18.61
CA PRO A 181 14.93 -12.28 -18.54
C PRO A 181 14.02 -11.06 -18.64
N ALA A 182 14.23 -10.06 -17.79
CA ALA A 182 13.43 -8.83 -17.76
C ALA A 182 13.27 -8.20 -19.15
N LEU A 183 12.08 -7.66 -19.42
CA LEU A 183 11.77 -6.94 -20.64
C LEU A 183 12.13 -5.46 -20.50
N ALA A 184 12.70 -4.87 -21.55
CA ALA A 184 13.01 -3.45 -21.55
C ALA A 184 11.74 -2.60 -21.79
N ASP A 185 11.77 -1.36 -21.31
CA ASP A 185 10.77 -0.34 -21.66
C ASP A 185 10.51 -0.24 -23.17
N GLY A 186 9.24 -0.06 -23.52
CA GLY A 186 8.76 0.06 -24.89
C GLY A 186 8.74 -1.25 -25.70
N SER A 187 9.25 -2.36 -25.15
CA SER A 187 9.21 -3.66 -25.81
C SER A 187 7.79 -4.26 -25.84
N THR A 188 7.58 -5.27 -26.69
CA THR A 188 6.33 -6.05 -26.67
C THR A 188 6.37 -7.04 -25.52
N TRP A 189 5.28 -7.10 -24.76
CA TRP A 189 5.10 -8.05 -23.68
C TRP A 189 5.20 -9.48 -24.20
N VAL A 190 6.03 -10.27 -23.53
CA VAL A 190 6.16 -11.71 -23.73
C VAL A 190 5.79 -12.39 -22.42
N PRO A 191 4.79 -13.28 -22.40
CA PRO A 191 4.37 -13.99 -21.19
C PRO A 191 5.54 -14.73 -20.53
N GLY A 192 5.64 -14.58 -19.21
CA GLY A 192 6.52 -15.36 -18.34
C GLY A 192 5.77 -16.49 -17.63
N ASN A 193 6.19 -16.81 -16.41
CA ASN A 193 5.50 -17.75 -15.54
C ASN A 193 4.03 -17.35 -15.30
N ALA A 194 3.17 -18.35 -15.09
CA ALA A 194 1.81 -18.12 -14.64
C ALA A 194 1.79 -17.32 -13.32
N GLY A 195 0.88 -16.35 -13.22
CA GLY A 195 0.75 -15.47 -12.06
C GLY A 195 1.79 -14.36 -11.98
N SER A 196 2.67 -14.18 -12.97
CA SER A 196 3.59 -13.04 -13.03
C SER A 196 2.93 -11.74 -13.53
N ARG A 197 1.70 -11.82 -14.05
CA ARG A 197 0.92 -10.70 -14.58
C ARG A 197 -0.52 -10.77 -14.10
N HIS A 198 -1.09 -9.61 -13.79
CA HIS A 198 -2.52 -9.39 -13.61
C HIS A 198 -2.99 -8.33 -14.60
N ASP A 199 -4.20 -8.49 -15.12
CA ASP A 199 -4.87 -7.57 -16.04
C ASP A 199 -6.00 -6.86 -15.33
N LEU A 200 -6.00 -5.54 -15.37
CA LEU A 200 -6.93 -4.69 -14.64
C LEU A 200 -7.79 -3.89 -15.61
N THR A 201 -9.06 -3.76 -15.25
CA THR A 201 -9.98 -2.80 -15.83
C THR A 201 -10.24 -1.69 -14.82
N ILE A 202 -9.81 -0.48 -15.15
CA ILE A 202 -10.05 0.74 -14.38
C ILE A 202 -11.22 1.47 -15.03
N THR A 203 -12.26 1.74 -14.25
CA THR A 203 -13.43 2.48 -14.72
C THR A 203 -13.56 3.78 -13.96
N LEU A 204 -13.69 4.88 -14.71
CA LEU A 204 -13.93 6.22 -14.21
C LEU A 204 -15.36 6.62 -14.54
N PHE A 205 -16.13 6.94 -13.52
CA PHE A 205 -17.47 7.49 -13.66
C PHE A 205 -17.42 8.99 -13.36
N TYR A 206 -17.89 9.80 -14.29
CA TYR A 206 -18.21 11.20 -13.99
C TYR A 206 -19.65 11.27 -13.50
N VAL A 207 -19.84 11.46 -12.19
CA VAL A 207 -21.17 11.43 -11.60
C VAL A 207 -21.98 12.64 -12.06
N ASP A 208 -23.19 12.41 -12.57
CA ASP A 208 -24.12 13.49 -12.91
C ASP A 208 -24.84 13.98 -11.65
N THR A 209 -24.42 15.15 -11.16
CA THR A 209 -25.06 15.82 -10.02
C THR A 209 -25.26 17.30 -10.32
N PRO A 210 -26.19 18.00 -9.63
CA PRO A 210 -26.39 19.43 -9.81
C PRO A 210 -25.10 20.26 -9.69
N ASP A 211 -24.18 19.86 -8.83
CA ASP A 211 -22.90 20.56 -8.59
C ASP A 211 -21.98 20.50 -9.82
N THR A 212 -22.12 19.49 -10.68
CA THR A 212 -21.28 19.34 -11.89
C THR A 212 -21.65 20.31 -13.02
N ALA A 213 -22.84 20.92 -12.97
CA ALA A 213 -23.27 21.92 -13.95
C ALA A 213 -22.36 23.16 -13.99
N ALA A 214 -21.65 23.45 -12.88
CA ALA A 214 -20.69 24.54 -12.80
C ALA A 214 -19.34 24.22 -13.45
N TYR A 215 -19.10 22.97 -13.84
CA TYR A 215 -17.81 22.46 -14.32
C TYR A 215 -17.86 22.07 -15.81
N ASN A 216 -18.62 22.82 -16.61
CA ASN A 216 -18.63 22.66 -18.06
C ASN A 216 -17.22 22.84 -18.63
N ASN A 217 -16.78 21.91 -19.50
CA ASN A 217 -15.41 21.82 -20.03
C ASN A 217 -14.33 21.60 -18.96
N GLY A 218 -14.72 21.12 -17.78
CA GLY A 218 -13.80 20.70 -16.75
C GLY A 218 -12.94 19.52 -17.19
N ARG A 219 -11.73 19.42 -16.64
CA ARG A 219 -10.74 18.40 -17.00
C ARG A 219 -10.21 17.73 -15.74
N SER A 220 -9.72 16.51 -15.89
CA SER A 220 -9.00 15.77 -14.87
C SER A 220 -7.72 15.24 -15.50
N ALA A 221 -6.62 15.27 -14.77
CA ALA A 221 -5.38 14.59 -15.12
C ALA A 221 -5.14 13.54 -14.04
N LEU A 222 -5.28 12.27 -14.42
CA LEU A 222 -5.15 11.14 -13.50
C LEU A 222 -4.06 10.21 -14.01
N GLU A 223 -3.42 9.52 -13.07
CA GLU A 223 -2.48 8.45 -13.30
C GLU A 223 -2.88 7.22 -12.48
N VAL A 224 -2.64 6.04 -13.04
CA VAL A 224 -2.62 4.78 -12.31
C VAL A 224 -1.19 4.48 -11.93
N GLU A 225 -0.91 4.41 -10.64
CA GLU A 225 0.38 4.00 -10.11
C GLU A 225 0.32 2.55 -9.62
N PHE A 226 1.31 1.76 -10.06
CA PHE A 226 1.61 0.45 -9.51
C PHE A 226 2.86 0.55 -8.66
N ASP A 227 2.74 0.20 -7.38
CA ASP A 227 3.87 0.13 -6.46
C ASP A 227 4.05 -1.32 -5.98
N GLY A 228 5.30 -1.73 -5.83
CA GLY A 228 5.67 -3.11 -5.57
C GLY A 228 6.85 -3.22 -4.62
N THR A 229 6.84 -4.28 -3.83
CA THR A 229 8.01 -4.69 -3.05
C THR A 229 8.36 -6.14 -3.36
N SER A 230 9.65 -6.45 -3.41
CA SER A 230 10.08 -7.83 -3.58
C SER A 230 9.71 -8.66 -2.35
N THR A 231 9.33 -9.91 -2.60
CA THR A 231 9.03 -10.90 -1.56
C THR A 231 9.82 -12.18 -1.84
N PRO A 232 10.32 -12.86 -0.80
CA PRO A 232 11.00 -14.14 -0.94
C PRO A 232 10.07 -15.27 -1.40
#